data_AF-A0A1I8FUK2-F1
#
_entry.id   AF-A0A1I8FUK2-F1
#
_cell.length_a   1.000
_cell.length_b   1.000
_cell.length_c   1.000
_cell.angle_alpha   90.00
_cell.angle_beta   90.00
_cell.angle_gamma   90.00
#
_symmetry.space_group_name_H-M   'P 1'
#
loop_
_entity.id
_entity.type
_entity.pdbx_description
1 polymer ?
#
loop_
_entity_poly.entity_id
_entity_poly.type
_entity_poly.pdbx_seq_one_letter_code
_entity_poly.pdbx_strand_id
1 'polypeptide(L)'
;PPVSPELLRRHLDRALPLLSDPEFRVRVAAGECVGEVCRRDQPTEAAGGGDSGGFFVELLRPLILAGIRDNLERMTAGDARDASPSDSSRPDSPSPMMSAERHDKEAIFHDTAGWKNLETWMRCLLCVVDGYGSGFARLLDDELLELVFSTLRHTNRFVRETGFQVLAAVSRGDAAPTACRGRIAEQLATGLSDNWSQ
;
A
#
# COMPACT_ATOMS: atom_id res chain seq x y z
N PRO A 1 24.50 -17.49 -4.09
CA PRO A 1 24.28 -18.82 -3.47
C PRO A 1 22.81 -18.96 -3.13
N PRO A 2 22.20 -20.15 -3.25
CA PRO A 2 20.82 -20.36 -2.81
C PRO A 2 20.73 -20.05 -1.31
N VAL A 3 19.76 -19.23 -0.93
CA VAL A 3 19.48 -18.88 0.48
C VAL A 3 18.47 -19.87 1.02
N SER A 4 18.66 -20.35 2.26
CA SER A 4 17.74 -21.34 2.81
C SER A 4 16.34 -20.72 3.06
N PRO A 5 15.25 -21.44 2.79
CA PRO A 5 13.90 -20.94 3.04
C PRO A 5 13.66 -20.54 4.50
N GLU A 6 14.30 -21.21 5.46
CA GLU A 6 14.18 -20.91 6.89
C GLU A 6 14.80 -19.55 7.22
N LEU A 7 15.91 -19.19 6.56
CA LEU A 7 16.52 -17.89 6.74
C LEU A 7 15.64 -16.78 6.16
N LEU A 8 15.08 -17.00 4.97
CA LEU A 8 14.12 -16.07 4.35
C LEU A 8 12.90 -15.89 5.24
N ARG A 9 12.34 -16.98 5.78
CA ARG A 9 11.21 -16.93 6.71
C ARG A 9 11.53 -16.12 7.96
N ARG A 10 12.71 -16.33 8.56
CA ARG A 10 13.16 -15.56 9.73
C ARG A 10 13.27 -14.06 9.45
N HIS A 11 13.66 -13.67 8.24
CA HIS A 11 13.67 -12.26 7.83
C HIS A 11 12.24 -11.71 7.72
N LEU A 12 11.31 -12.46 7.13
CA LEU A 12 9.89 -12.07 7.06
C LEU A 12 9.27 -11.92 8.45
N ASP A 13 9.48 -12.88 9.35
CA ASP A 13 8.92 -12.84 10.72
C ASP A 13 9.37 -11.58 11.49
N ARG A 14 10.54 -11.00 11.15
CA ARG A 14 11.04 -9.74 11.71
C ARG A 14 10.56 -8.50 10.98
N ALA A 15 10.41 -8.57 9.65
CA ALA A 15 10.05 -7.42 8.82
C ALA A 15 8.54 -7.15 8.84
N LEU A 16 7.69 -8.18 8.85
CA LEU A 16 6.24 -8.02 8.73
C LEU A 16 5.61 -7.15 9.83
N PRO A 17 5.96 -7.29 11.13
CA PRO A 17 5.42 -6.40 12.16
C PRO A 17 5.80 -4.93 11.96
N LEU A 18 6.94 -4.67 11.31
CA LEU A 18 7.46 -3.32 11.07
C LEU A 18 6.78 -2.60 9.91
N LEU A 19 5.95 -3.28 9.12
CA LEU A 19 5.13 -2.64 8.07
C LEU A 19 4.06 -1.69 8.65
N SER A 20 3.76 -1.82 9.94
CA SER A 20 2.83 -0.95 10.68
C SER A 20 3.54 -0.08 11.72
N ASP A 21 4.88 0.00 11.68
CA ASP A 21 5.66 0.83 12.60
C ASP A 21 5.24 2.31 12.51
N PRO A 22 5.21 3.07 13.62
CA PRO A 22 4.88 4.50 13.59
C PRO A 22 5.83 5.31 12.69
N GLU A 23 7.10 4.95 12.60
CA GLU A 23 8.10 5.67 11.81
C GLU A 23 8.04 5.29 10.33
N PHE A 24 7.80 6.28 9.46
CA PHE A 24 7.69 6.08 8.01
C PHE A 24 8.89 5.35 7.41
N ARG A 25 10.11 5.75 7.80
CA ARG A 25 11.34 5.15 7.27
C ARG A 25 11.50 3.68 7.64
N VAL A 26 11.00 3.27 8.82
CA VAL A 26 11.02 1.87 9.25
C VAL A 26 10.09 1.04 8.37
N ARG A 27 8.88 1.54 8.07
CA ARG A 27 7.94 0.86 7.16
C ARG A 27 8.51 0.68 5.76
N VAL A 28 9.18 1.70 5.22
CA VAL A 28 9.83 1.62 3.90
C VAL A 28 10.93 0.54 3.91
N ALA A 29 11.84 0.57 4.90
CA ALA A 29 12.91 -0.42 5.01
C ALA A 29 12.37 -1.85 5.22
N ALA A 30 11.26 -2.00 5.94
CA ALA A 30 10.57 -3.28 6.08
C ALA A 30 10.03 -3.80 4.75
N GLY A 31 9.40 -2.93 3.94
CA GLY A 31 8.93 -3.28 2.59
C GLY A 31 10.07 -3.68 1.65
N GLU A 32 11.19 -2.96 1.68
CA GLU A 32 12.40 -3.31 0.92
C GLU A 32 12.95 -4.69 1.32
N CYS A 33 12.95 -5.01 2.63
CA CYS A 33 13.35 -6.32 3.12
C CYS A 33 12.43 -7.44 2.62
N VAL A 34 11.12 -7.21 2.62
CA VAL A 34 10.13 -8.16 2.05
C VAL A 34 10.39 -8.36 0.55
N GLY A 35 10.62 -7.28 -0.21
CA GLY A 35 10.95 -7.36 -1.63
C GLY A 35 12.24 -8.14 -1.91
N GLU A 36 13.27 -7.97 -1.08
CA GLU A 36 14.51 -8.75 -1.19
C GLU A 36 14.28 -10.24 -0.91
N VAL A 37 13.41 -10.57 0.04
CA VAL A 37 13.02 -11.97 0.27
C VAL A 37 12.33 -12.54 -0.97
N CYS A 38 11.36 -11.82 -1.55
CA CYS A 38 10.69 -12.23 -2.78
C CYS A 38 11.66 -12.48 -3.94
N ARG A 39 12.70 -11.65 -4.08
CA ARG A 39 13.75 -11.83 -5.09
C ARG A 39 14.54 -13.12 -4.90
N ARG A 40 14.72 -13.57 -3.66
CA ARG A 40 15.47 -14.79 -3.32
C ARG A 40 14.61 -16.04 -3.25
N ASP A 41 13.31 -15.87 -3.12
CA ASP A 41 12.29 -16.91 -3.05
C ASP A 41 11.78 -17.37 -4.43
N GLN A 42 12.27 -16.76 -5.52
CA GLN A 42 11.79 -17.12 -6.85
C GLN A 42 12.11 -18.60 -7.17
N PRO A 43 11.12 -19.36 -7.68
CA PRO A 43 11.36 -20.74 -8.08
C PRO A 43 12.45 -20.77 -9.15
N THR A 44 13.52 -21.54 -8.89
CA THR A 44 14.60 -21.69 -9.85
C THR A 44 14.05 -22.49 -11.03
N GLU A 45 13.94 -21.86 -12.22
CA GLU A 45 13.44 -22.45 -13.47
C GLU A 45 14.15 -23.79 -13.85
N ALA A 46 15.30 -24.10 -13.22
CA ALA A 46 16.02 -25.37 -13.37
C ALA A 46 15.35 -26.59 -12.71
N ALA A 47 14.39 -26.40 -11.81
CA ALA A 47 13.60 -27.48 -11.21
C ALA A 47 12.21 -27.46 -11.85
N GLY A 48 12.02 -28.23 -12.93
CA GLY A 48 10.80 -28.28 -13.73
C GLY A 48 9.57 -28.80 -12.98
N GLY A 49 9.05 -28.03 -12.02
CA GLY A 49 7.90 -28.38 -11.21
C GLY A 49 7.21 -27.16 -10.62
N GLY A 50 5.97 -26.95 -11.07
CA GLY A 50 4.82 -26.48 -10.28
C GLY A 50 4.97 -25.19 -9.46
N ASP A 51 4.36 -24.13 -9.99
CA ASP A 51 3.31 -23.32 -9.34
C ASP A 51 3.43 -22.96 -7.85
N SER A 52 4.65 -22.90 -7.33
CA SER A 52 4.90 -22.49 -5.96
C SER A 52 5.02 -20.98 -5.99
N GLY A 53 3.90 -20.26 -5.85
CA GLY A 53 3.86 -18.80 -5.70
C GLY A 53 4.57 -18.26 -4.44
N GLY A 54 5.46 -19.07 -3.87
CA GLY A 54 6.40 -18.74 -2.81
C GLY A 54 5.73 -18.21 -1.54
N PHE A 55 6.52 -17.49 -0.75
CA PHE A 55 6.01 -16.74 0.39
C PHE A 55 4.94 -15.70 -0.02
N PHE A 56 4.90 -15.26 -1.29
CA PHE A 56 3.88 -14.31 -1.73
C PHE A 56 2.47 -14.88 -1.64
N VAL A 57 2.20 -16.00 -2.30
CA VAL A 57 0.85 -16.58 -2.33
C VAL A 57 0.42 -17.03 -0.93
N GLU A 58 1.31 -17.66 -0.17
CA GLU A 58 0.95 -18.25 1.13
C GLU A 58 0.85 -17.23 2.27
N LEU A 59 1.66 -16.17 2.25
CA LEU A 59 1.81 -15.26 3.40
C LEU A 59 1.61 -13.79 3.04
N LEU A 60 2.31 -13.29 2.03
CA LEU A 60 2.39 -11.85 1.81
C LEU A 60 1.14 -11.30 1.13
N ARG A 61 0.53 -12.03 0.20
CA ARG A 61 -0.67 -11.62 -0.53
C ARG A 61 -1.83 -11.26 0.41
N PRO A 62 -2.32 -12.15 1.29
CA PRO A 62 -3.44 -11.80 2.17
C PRO A 62 -3.11 -10.61 3.08
N LEU A 63 -1.87 -10.53 3.56
CA LEU A 63 -1.40 -9.47 4.46
C LEU A 63 -1.32 -8.11 3.74
N ILE A 64 -0.77 -8.06 2.52
CA ILE A 64 -0.66 -6.84 1.73
C ILE A 64 -2.04 -6.36 1.26
N LEU A 65 -2.91 -7.27 0.80
CA LEU A 65 -4.27 -6.92 0.39
C LEU A 65 -5.06 -6.33 1.57
N ALA A 66 -4.99 -6.95 2.75
CA ALA A 66 -5.61 -6.41 3.96
C ALA A 66 -5.01 -5.05 4.33
N GLY A 67 -3.69 -4.92 4.33
CA GLY A 67 -3.00 -3.65 4.62
C GLY A 67 -3.44 -2.52 3.71
N ILE A 68 -3.57 -2.76 2.41
CA ILE A 68 -4.04 -1.76 1.44
C ILE A 68 -5.53 -1.44 1.66
N ARG A 69 -6.40 -2.46 1.79
CA ARG A 69 -7.85 -2.29 1.99
C ARG A 69 -8.19 -1.52 3.24
N ASP A 70 -7.63 -1.93 4.37
CA ASP A 70 -7.92 -1.32 5.66
C ASP A 70 -7.51 0.15 5.68
N ASN A 71 -6.50 0.54 4.90
CA ASN A 71 -6.06 1.93 4.78
C ASN A 71 -6.85 2.73 3.73
N LEU A 72 -7.45 2.07 2.74
CA LEU A 72 -8.39 2.69 1.79
C LEU A 72 -9.75 2.99 2.45
N GLU A 73 -10.33 2.03 3.17
CA GLU A 73 -11.66 2.16 3.80
C GLU A 73 -11.69 3.22 4.91
N ARG A 74 -10.58 3.41 5.62
CA ARG A 74 -10.46 4.46 6.63
C ARG A 74 -10.55 5.89 6.05
N MET A 75 -10.32 6.07 4.74
CA MET A 75 -10.51 7.35 4.06
C MET A 75 -11.98 7.60 3.72
N THR A 76 -12.71 6.61 3.21
CA THR A 76 -14.13 6.78 2.83
C THR A 76 -15.01 7.11 4.04
N ALA A 77 -14.68 6.58 5.21
CA ALA A 77 -15.36 6.89 6.47
C ALA A 77 -15.00 8.27 7.06
N GLY A 78 -13.80 8.78 6.77
CA GLY A 78 -13.30 10.08 7.24
C GLY A 78 -13.80 11.26 6.40
N ASP A 79 -13.74 11.14 5.07
CA ASP A 79 -14.18 12.19 4.14
C ASP A 79 -15.70 12.46 4.20
N ALA A 80 -16.49 11.48 4.67
CA ALA A 80 -17.93 11.64 4.88
C ALA A 80 -18.30 12.56 6.05
N ARG A 81 -17.37 12.83 6.98
CA ARG A 81 -17.64 13.65 8.19
C ARG A 81 -17.36 15.14 8.00
N ASP A 82 -16.52 15.51 7.04
CA ASP A 82 -16.21 16.91 6.71
C ASP A 82 -17.18 17.55 5.70
N ALA A 83 -18.19 16.80 5.24
CA ALA A 83 -19.22 17.27 4.31
C ALA A 83 -20.55 17.67 4.98
N SER A 84 -20.53 18.07 6.26
CA SER A 84 -21.72 18.69 6.89
C SER A 84 -21.71 20.21 6.67
N PRO A 85 -22.76 20.78 6.04
CA PRO A 85 -22.88 22.23 5.94
C PRO A 85 -23.14 22.80 7.34
N SER A 86 -22.36 23.82 7.69
CA SER A 86 -22.53 24.66 8.88
C SER A 86 -23.96 25.19 8.98
N ASP A 87 -24.76 24.63 9.89
CA ASP A 87 -26.02 25.23 10.33
C ASP A 87 -25.72 26.27 11.41
N SER A 88 -25.61 27.51 10.96
CA SER A 88 -25.55 28.69 11.80
C SER A 88 -26.93 28.99 12.37
N SER A 89 -27.22 28.56 13.61
CA SER A 89 -28.34 29.13 14.36
C SER A 89 -28.21 29.05 15.89
N ARG A 90 -27.91 30.23 16.49
CA ARG A 90 -28.40 30.82 17.78
C ARG A 90 -27.54 30.64 19.07
N PRO A 91 -27.76 31.45 20.15
CA PRO A 91 -27.22 32.82 20.31
C PRO A 91 -26.48 33.04 21.67
N ASP A 92 -25.90 34.22 21.82
CA ASP A 92 -25.16 34.76 22.99
C ASP A 92 -25.77 34.51 24.39
N SER A 93 -24.91 34.14 25.35
CA SER A 93 -24.90 34.68 26.73
C SER A 93 -23.56 34.40 27.46
N PRO A 94 -23.12 35.26 28.41
CA PRO A 94 -21.71 35.38 28.80
C PRO A 94 -21.28 34.57 30.05
N SER A 95 -19.96 34.42 30.17
CA SER A 95 -19.10 33.54 30.99
C SER A 95 -19.30 33.51 32.54
N PRO A 96 -18.60 32.61 33.28
CA PRO A 96 -17.22 32.91 33.72
C PRO A 96 -16.23 31.74 33.75
N MET A 97 -14.98 32.06 33.37
CA MET A 97 -13.68 31.62 33.92
C MET A 97 -13.67 30.42 34.89
N MET A 98 -12.99 29.32 34.50
CA MET A 98 -11.90 28.67 35.25
C MET A 98 -11.27 27.53 34.42
N SER A 99 -9.93 27.43 34.48
CA SER A 99 -9.07 26.30 34.05
C SER A 99 -8.86 26.04 32.55
N ALA A 100 -8.39 27.05 31.82
CA ALA A 100 -7.59 26.82 30.62
C ALA A 100 -6.10 26.82 31.04
N GLU A 101 -5.35 25.77 30.69
CA GLU A 101 -3.88 25.78 30.41
C GLU A 101 -3.15 24.42 30.59
N ARG A 102 -3.85 23.27 30.75
CA ARG A 102 -3.16 21.96 30.83
C ARG A 102 -3.74 20.81 29.99
N HIS A 103 -4.60 21.08 29.01
CA HIS A 103 -5.21 20.01 28.19
C HIS A 103 -4.99 20.11 26.67
N ASP A 104 -4.18 21.05 26.18
CA ASP A 104 -4.04 21.29 24.73
C ASP A 104 -2.70 20.83 24.11
N LYS A 105 -1.83 20.12 24.84
CA LYS A 105 -0.59 19.58 24.26
C LYS A 105 -0.64 18.07 24.00
N GLU A 106 -1.37 17.31 24.83
CA GLU A 106 -1.65 15.90 24.56
C GLU A 106 -2.70 15.72 23.44
N ALA A 107 -3.73 16.58 23.38
CA ALA A 107 -4.78 16.49 22.36
C ALA A 107 -4.25 16.74 20.95
N ILE A 108 -3.28 17.65 20.80
CA ILE A 108 -2.61 17.93 19.52
C ILE A 108 -1.67 16.78 19.11
N PHE A 109 -1.14 15.99 20.06
CA PHE A 109 -0.38 14.79 19.75
C PHE A 109 -1.26 13.59 19.36
N HIS A 110 -2.52 13.55 19.82
CA HIS A 110 -3.50 12.55 19.40
C HIS A 110 -4.11 12.86 18.03
N ASP A 111 -4.19 14.13 17.62
CA ASP A 111 -4.61 14.50 16.25
C ASP A 111 -3.53 14.26 15.18
N THR A 112 -2.27 14.04 15.60
CA THR A 112 -1.19 13.53 14.73
C THR A 112 -1.00 12.02 14.81
N ALA A 113 -1.76 11.31 15.65
CA ALA A 113 -1.67 9.87 15.83
C ALA A 113 -2.87 9.16 15.18
N GLY A 114 -2.78 8.81 13.88
CA GLY A 114 -3.92 8.12 13.26
C GLY A 114 -3.77 7.58 11.84
N TRP A 115 -2.87 6.62 11.62
CA TRP A 115 -3.12 5.43 10.77
C TRP A 115 -3.47 5.62 9.26
N LYS A 116 -2.72 6.43 8.52
CA LYS A 116 -2.71 6.38 7.04
C LYS A 116 -1.34 5.90 6.56
N ASN A 117 -1.18 4.59 6.47
CA ASN A 117 0.04 3.94 5.97
C ASN A 117 -0.14 3.39 4.54
N LEU A 118 -1.20 3.80 3.83
CA LEU A 118 -1.51 3.33 2.47
C LEU A 118 -0.32 3.51 1.52
N GLU A 119 0.36 4.65 1.56
CA GLU A 119 1.55 4.89 0.73
C GLU A 119 2.62 3.83 1.00
N THR A 120 2.94 3.57 2.27
CA THR A 120 3.97 2.58 2.63
C THR A 120 3.54 1.14 2.32
N TRP A 121 2.25 0.83 2.40
CA TRP A 121 1.71 -0.46 1.95
C TRP A 121 1.81 -0.63 0.43
N MET A 122 1.50 0.42 -0.34
CA MET A 122 1.69 0.44 -1.80
C MET A 122 3.17 0.35 -2.18
N ARG A 123 4.07 0.99 -1.43
CA ARG A 123 5.52 0.85 -1.62
C ARG A 123 6.02 -0.55 -1.30
N CYS A 124 5.47 -1.20 -0.26
CA CYS A 124 5.75 -2.60 0.03
C CYS A 124 5.33 -3.50 -1.14
N LEU A 125 4.12 -3.30 -1.68
CA LEU A 125 3.67 -4.02 -2.88
C LEU A 125 4.62 -3.78 -4.08
N LEU A 126 5.05 -2.53 -4.31
CA LEU A 126 6.03 -2.22 -5.36
C LEU A 126 7.35 -2.99 -5.16
N CYS A 127 7.88 -3.02 -3.93
CA CYS A 127 9.10 -3.77 -3.61
C CYS A 127 8.93 -5.27 -3.87
N VAL A 128 7.76 -5.84 -3.58
CA VAL A 128 7.42 -7.24 -3.86
C VAL A 128 7.39 -7.50 -5.37
N VAL A 129 6.70 -6.64 -6.13
CA VAL A 129 6.61 -6.74 -7.60
C VAL A 129 8.02 -6.68 -8.21
N ASP A 130 8.85 -5.72 -7.80
CA ASP A 130 10.23 -5.61 -8.26
C ASP A 130 11.11 -6.78 -7.80
N GLY A 131 10.83 -7.34 -6.62
CA GLY A 131 11.48 -8.55 -6.11
C GLY A 131 11.26 -9.74 -7.03
N TYR A 132 10.01 -10.01 -7.42
CA TYR A 132 9.69 -11.07 -8.37
C TYR A 132 10.00 -10.72 -9.84
N GLY A 133 10.18 -9.44 -10.16
CA GLY A 133 10.41 -8.97 -11.53
C GLY A 133 9.33 -9.46 -12.51
N SER A 134 9.75 -9.94 -13.68
CA SER A 134 8.84 -10.42 -14.74
C SER A 134 8.00 -11.63 -14.31
N GLY A 135 8.45 -12.40 -13.31
CA GLY A 135 7.72 -13.55 -12.78
C GLY A 135 6.46 -13.17 -12.00
N PHE A 136 6.39 -11.93 -11.48
CA PHE A 136 5.24 -11.46 -10.70
C PHE A 136 3.94 -11.49 -11.51
N ALA A 137 4.04 -11.31 -12.82
CA ALA A 137 2.89 -11.22 -13.69
C ALA A 137 2.00 -12.49 -13.70
N ARG A 138 2.57 -13.64 -13.32
CA ARG A 138 1.85 -14.92 -13.15
C ARG A 138 1.04 -14.99 -11.85
N LEU A 139 1.37 -14.14 -10.88
CA LEU A 139 0.74 -14.06 -9.56
C LEU A 139 -0.33 -12.97 -9.48
N LEU A 140 -0.58 -12.26 -10.59
CA LEU A 140 -1.63 -11.27 -10.70
C LEU A 140 -2.98 -11.91 -10.94
N ASP A 141 -3.97 -11.43 -10.19
CA ASP A 141 -5.37 -11.76 -10.36
C ASP A 141 -6.21 -10.48 -10.35
N ASP A 142 -7.50 -10.64 -10.65
CA ASP A 142 -8.44 -9.52 -10.70
C ASP A 142 -8.58 -8.82 -9.35
N GLU A 143 -8.49 -9.56 -8.23
CA GLU A 143 -8.63 -9.00 -6.88
C GLU A 143 -7.53 -7.98 -6.57
N LEU A 144 -6.26 -8.36 -6.81
CA LEU A 144 -5.13 -7.47 -6.61
C LEU A 144 -5.16 -6.30 -7.62
N LEU A 145 -5.53 -6.58 -8.87
CA LEU A 145 -5.56 -5.57 -9.91
C LEU A 145 -6.60 -4.47 -9.64
N GLU A 146 -7.83 -4.86 -9.27
CA GLU A 146 -8.89 -3.91 -8.90
C GLU A 146 -8.51 -3.10 -7.66
N LEU A 147 -7.84 -3.75 -6.69
CA LEU A 147 -7.37 -3.05 -5.50
C LEU A 147 -6.34 -1.98 -5.87
N VAL A 148 -5.36 -2.29 -6.73
CA VAL A 148 -4.39 -1.30 -7.22
C VAL A 148 -5.10 -0.19 -7.99
N PHE A 149 -6.06 -0.51 -8.87
CA PHE A 149 -6.82 0.49 -9.63
C PHE A 149 -7.57 1.47 -8.72
N SER A 150 -8.14 1.00 -7.61
CA SER A 150 -8.80 1.87 -6.64
C SER A 150 -7.86 2.94 -6.06
N THR A 151 -6.56 2.62 -5.92
CA THR A 151 -5.56 3.56 -5.40
C THR A 151 -5.17 4.68 -6.38
N LEU A 152 -5.40 4.48 -7.68
CA LEU A 152 -5.02 5.45 -8.72
C LEU A 152 -5.89 6.71 -8.70
N ARG A 153 -7.05 6.66 -8.05
CA ARG A 153 -7.97 7.79 -7.87
C ARG A 153 -7.92 8.37 -6.46
N HIS A 154 -6.96 7.94 -5.66
CA HIS A 154 -6.83 8.36 -4.27
C HIS A 154 -6.45 9.85 -4.17
N THR A 155 -6.92 10.56 -3.15
CA THR A 155 -6.68 12.02 -2.98
C THR A 155 -5.19 12.34 -2.75
N ASN A 156 -4.48 11.48 -2.00
CA ASN A 156 -3.03 11.58 -1.81
C ASN A 156 -2.25 11.24 -3.10
N ARG A 157 -1.46 12.21 -3.61
CA ARG A 157 -0.65 12.06 -4.83
C ARG A 157 0.40 10.96 -4.76
N PHE A 158 1.03 10.75 -3.60
CA PHE A 158 2.09 9.75 -3.45
C PHE A 158 1.52 8.33 -3.51
N VAL A 159 0.28 8.13 -3.05
CA VAL A 159 -0.45 6.88 -3.22
C VAL A 159 -0.72 6.61 -4.70
N ARG A 160 -1.25 7.61 -5.43
CA ARG A 160 -1.51 7.48 -6.88
C ARG A 160 -0.22 7.18 -7.65
N GLU A 161 0.83 7.95 -7.39
CA GLU A 161 2.14 7.78 -8.01
C GLU A 161 2.68 6.36 -7.78
N THR A 162 2.65 5.89 -6.54
CA THR A 162 3.10 4.52 -6.21
C THR A 162 2.23 3.47 -6.91
N GLY A 163 0.91 3.68 -7.01
CA GLY A 163 0.01 2.81 -7.77
C GLY A 163 0.39 2.72 -9.25
N PHE A 164 0.70 3.84 -9.89
CA PHE A 164 1.20 3.83 -11.28
C PHE A 164 2.57 3.17 -11.41
N GLN A 165 3.47 3.36 -10.42
CA GLN A 165 4.75 2.65 -10.39
C GLN A 165 4.56 1.13 -10.30
N VAL A 166 3.60 0.64 -9.51
CA VAL A 166 3.22 -0.78 -9.44
C VAL A 166 2.75 -1.27 -10.81
N LEU A 167 1.84 -0.54 -11.46
CA LEU A 167 1.35 -0.91 -12.80
C LEU A 167 2.47 -0.93 -13.84
N ALA A 168 3.38 0.03 -13.80
CA ALA A 168 4.55 0.06 -14.67
C ALA A 168 5.50 -1.12 -14.40
N ALA A 169 5.73 -1.46 -13.13
CA ALA A 169 6.57 -2.59 -12.73
C ALA A 169 6.03 -3.93 -13.22
N VAL A 170 4.72 -4.14 -13.05
CA VAL A 170 4.01 -5.29 -13.60
C VAL A 170 4.12 -5.36 -15.13
N SER A 171 3.96 -4.22 -15.81
CA SER A 171 3.91 -4.16 -17.28
C SER A 171 5.25 -4.46 -17.95
N ARG A 172 6.37 -4.38 -17.22
CA ARG A 172 7.71 -4.72 -17.72
C ARG A 172 7.87 -6.22 -18.03
N GLY A 173 7.00 -7.08 -17.52
CA GLY A 173 7.06 -8.53 -17.77
C GLY A 173 6.26 -8.97 -18.99
N ASP A 174 6.79 -9.94 -19.75
CA ASP A 174 6.10 -10.56 -20.91
C ASP A 174 5.14 -11.71 -20.50
N ALA A 175 5.09 -12.05 -19.21
CA ALA A 175 4.26 -13.15 -18.70
C ALA A 175 2.82 -12.77 -18.28
N ALA A 176 2.43 -11.49 -18.30
CA ALA A 176 1.07 -11.07 -17.93
C ALA A 176 0.03 -11.53 -18.96
N PRO A 177 -1.13 -12.07 -18.54
CA PRO A 177 -2.23 -12.38 -19.45
C PRO A 177 -2.64 -11.16 -20.27
N THR A 178 -2.90 -11.34 -21.56
CA THR A 178 -3.27 -10.25 -22.48
C THR A 178 -4.47 -9.43 -21.97
N ALA A 179 -5.42 -10.08 -21.30
CA ALA A 179 -6.58 -9.42 -20.69
C ALA A 179 -6.18 -8.41 -19.59
N CYS A 180 -5.20 -8.76 -18.74
CA CYS A 180 -4.68 -7.86 -17.72
C CYS A 180 -3.93 -6.68 -18.35
N ARG A 181 -3.17 -6.93 -19.43
CA ARG A 181 -2.38 -5.89 -20.12
C ARG A 181 -3.25 -4.77 -20.67
N GLY A 182 -4.38 -5.08 -21.30
CA GLY A 182 -5.29 -4.07 -21.83
C GLY A 182 -5.80 -3.13 -20.75
N ARG A 183 -6.27 -3.69 -19.63
CA ARG A 183 -6.77 -2.92 -18.48
C ARG A 183 -5.68 -2.07 -17.82
N ILE A 184 -4.47 -2.61 -17.68
CA ILE A 184 -3.33 -1.85 -17.15
C ILE A 184 -2.95 -0.71 -18.10
N ALA A 185 -2.92 -0.97 -19.41
CA ALA A 185 -2.62 0.04 -20.42
C ALA A 185 -3.65 1.18 -20.42
N GLU A 186 -4.95 0.89 -20.26
CA GLU A 186 -6.01 1.89 -20.11
C GLU A 186 -5.78 2.81 -18.90
N GLN A 187 -5.43 2.23 -17.74
CA GLN A 187 -5.13 3.01 -16.54
C GLN A 187 -3.87 3.86 -16.71
N LEU A 188 -2.79 3.30 -17.27
CA LEU A 188 -1.56 4.04 -17.56
C LEU A 188 -1.81 5.18 -18.57
N ALA A 189 -2.57 4.94 -19.62
CA ALA A 189 -2.95 5.96 -20.60
C ALA A 189 -3.76 7.08 -19.94
N THR A 190 -4.71 6.72 -19.07
CA THR A 190 -5.48 7.69 -18.28
C THR A 190 -4.54 8.53 -17.41
N GLY A 191 -3.65 7.90 -16.63
CA GLY A 191 -2.70 8.61 -15.77
C GLY A 191 -1.72 9.52 -16.52
N LEU A 192 -1.26 9.12 -17.71
CA LEU A 192 -0.41 9.95 -18.58
C LEU A 192 -1.17 11.10 -19.24
N SER A 193 -2.47 10.93 -19.49
CA SER A 193 -3.34 11.99 -20.01
C SER A 193 -3.77 12.98 -18.93
N ASP A 194 -3.65 12.57 -17.67
CA ASP A 194 -4.06 13.36 -16.51
C ASP A 194 -2.95 14.36 -16.15
N ASN A 195 -3.25 15.66 -16.23
CA ASN A 195 -2.29 16.74 -15.98
C ASN A 195 -2.06 17.00 -14.47
N TRP A 196 -2.14 15.98 -13.62
CA TRP A 196 -2.09 16.09 -12.15
C TRP A 196 -0.69 16.39 -11.58
N SER A 197 0.22 16.88 -12.43
CA SER A 197 1.53 17.42 -12.06
C SER A 197 1.58 18.95 -12.02
N GLN A 198 0.43 19.63 -11.98
CA GLN A 198 0.33 21.08 -11.70
C GLN A 198 -0.15 21.31 -10.28
#